data_AF-A0A820P7H5-F1
#
_entry.id   AF-A0A820P7H5-F1
#
_cell.length_a   1.000
_cell.length_b   1.000
_cell.length_c   1.000
_cell.angle_alpha   90.00
_cell.angle_beta   90.00
_cell.angle_gamma   90.00
#
_symmetry.space_group_name_H-M   'P 1'
#
loop_
_entity.id
_entity.type
_entity.pdbx_description
1 polymer ?
#
loop_
_entity_poly.entity_id
_entity_poly.type
_entity_poly.pdbx_seq_one_letter_code
_entity_poly.pdbx_strand_id
1 'polypeptide(L)'
;MSDALVSVETLTPKSLESQVASALNIFIQQKPVTFRHTLKFIRDTLRSNQLQNMFMTTWEIAFTTAAENYIVATIPRSYNNDTCSCAALSSPSCWRPLDFVLNNGIITIPGFVGGCLPVDGL
;
A
#
# COMPACT_ATOMS: atom_id res chain seq x y z
N MET A 1 -13.47 15.01 -41.58
CA MET A 1 -12.57 13.84 -41.44
C MET A 1 -11.15 14.37 -41.52
N SER A 2 -10.37 14.16 -40.47
CA SER A 2 -8.99 14.67 -40.37
C SER A 2 -8.06 13.58 -40.86
N ASP A 3 -7.49 13.75 -42.04
CA ASP A 3 -6.46 12.86 -42.56
C ASP A 3 -5.22 12.94 -41.65
N ALA A 4 -4.92 11.85 -40.95
CA ALA A 4 -3.67 11.72 -40.22
C ALA A 4 -2.55 11.59 -41.25
N LEU A 5 -1.78 12.67 -41.43
CA LEU A 5 -0.53 12.64 -42.18
C LEU A 5 0.42 11.61 -41.53
N VAL A 6 0.52 10.42 -42.12
CA VAL A 6 1.56 9.45 -41.76
C VAL A 6 2.80 9.82 -42.56
N SER A 7 3.75 10.51 -41.92
CA SER A 7 5.06 10.77 -42.51
C SER A 7 5.90 9.49 -42.48
N VAL A 8 6.18 8.91 -43.64
CA VAL A 8 7.13 7.80 -43.78
C VAL A 8 8.51 8.39 -43.99
N GLU A 9 9.29 8.47 -42.93
CA GLU A 9 10.68 8.91 -42.98
C GLU A 9 11.60 7.68 -42.98
N THR A 10 12.52 7.59 -43.93
CA THR A 10 13.49 6.49 -43.97
C THR A 10 14.51 6.67 -42.85
N LEU A 11 14.30 5.95 -41.75
CA LEU A 11 15.25 5.87 -40.64
C LEU A 11 16.52 5.17 -41.11
N THR A 12 17.66 5.83 -40.92
CA THR A 12 18.96 5.14 -41.02
C THR A 12 19.05 4.06 -39.92
N PRO A 13 19.80 2.96 -40.14
CA PRO A 13 19.99 1.95 -39.11
C PRO A 13 20.50 2.54 -37.77
N LYS A 14 21.42 3.52 -37.84
CA LYS A 14 21.95 4.21 -36.65
C LYS A 14 20.90 5.04 -35.92
N SER A 15 20.01 5.74 -36.64
CA SER A 15 18.93 6.50 -36.00
C SER A 15 17.90 5.58 -35.35
N LEU A 16 17.62 4.41 -35.96
CA LEU A 16 16.76 3.39 -35.36
C LEU A 16 17.40 2.82 -34.08
N GLU A 17 18.68 2.43 -34.13
CA GLU A 17 19.41 1.94 -32.94
C GLU A 17 19.41 2.96 -31.81
N SER A 18 19.65 4.25 -32.12
CA SER A 18 19.63 5.32 -31.14
C SER A 18 18.25 5.52 -30.51
N GLN A 19 17.17 5.47 -31.31
CA GLN A 19 15.80 5.59 -30.80
C GLN A 19 15.41 4.39 -29.94
N VAL A 20 15.77 3.18 -30.34
CA VAL A 20 15.52 1.95 -29.56
C VAL A 20 16.28 2.00 -28.23
N ALA A 21 17.55 2.39 -28.24
CA ALA A 21 18.35 2.53 -27.03
C ALA A 21 17.79 3.61 -26.08
N SER A 22 17.34 4.74 -26.63
CA SER A 22 16.71 5.81 -25.87
C SER A 22 15.38 5.36 -25.25
N ALA A 23 14.51 4.70 -26.02
CA ALA A 23 13.24 4.16 -25.55
C ALA A 23 13.44 3.11 -24.45
N LEU A 24 14.40 2.20 -24.61
CA LEU A 24 14.78 1.23 -23.59
C LEU A 24 15.27 1.90 -22.32
N ASN A 25 16.13 2.92 -22.43
CA ASN A 25 16.64 3.63 -21.27
C ASN A 25 15.51 4.36 -20.52
N ILE A 26 14.63 5.06 -21.24
CA ILE A 26 13.44 5.70 -20.64
C ILE A 26 12.57 4.66 -19.94
N PHE A 27 12.30 3.52 -20.58
CA PHE A 27 11.50 2.46 -20.00
C PHE A 27 12.12 1.91 -18.71
N ILE A 28 13.42 1.62 -18.71
CA ILE A 28 14.16 1.11 -17.55
C ILE A 28 14.14 2.11 -16.40
N GLN A 29 14.31 3.40 -16.69
CA GLN A 29 14.34 4.45 -15.67
C GLN A 29 12.94 4.75 -15.11
N GLN A 30 11.91 4.75 -15.96
CA GLN A 30 10.56 5.11 -15.55
C GLN A 30 9.78 3.96 -14.89
N LYS A 31 10.00 2.71 -15.32
CA LYS A 31 9.28 1.53 -14.78
C LYS A 31 9.31 1.45 -13.25
N PRO A 32 10.47 1.55 -12.57
CA PRO A 32 10.53 1.50 -11.11
C PRO A 32 9.78 2.66 -10.45
N VAL A 33 9.86 3.86 -11.02
CA VAL A 33 9.19 5.05 -10.48
C VAL A 33 7.67 4.91 -10.61
N THR A 34 7.18 4.54 -11.79
CA THR A 34 5.76 4.28 -12.02
C THR A 34 5.26 3.17 -11.10
N PHE A 35 6.01 2.07 -10.95
CA PHE A 35 5.65 1.00 -10.02
C PHE A 35 5.52 1.50 -8.59
N ARG A 36 6.49 2.27 -8.09
CA ARG A 36 6.45 2.85 -6.73
C ARG A 36 5.27 3.79 -6.55
N HIS A 37 4.97 4.64 -7.53
CA HIS A 37 3.82 5.54 -7.47
C HIS A 37 2.49 4.79 -7.48
N THR A 38 2.33 3.80 -8.35
CA THR A 38 1.13 2.96 -8.38
C THR A 38 0.96 2.19 -7.08
N LEU A 39 2.04 1.60 -6.55
CA LEU A 39 2.00 0.91 -5.27
C LEU A 39 1.61 1.88 -4.14
N LYS A 40 2.24 3.06 -4.07
CA LYS A 40 1.88 4.10 -3.09
C LYS A 40 0.41 4.50 -3.20
N PHE A 41 -0.09 4.73 -4.41
CA PHE A 41 -1.49 5.07 -4.64
C PHE A 41 -2.45 3.98 -4.14
N ILE A 42 -2.15 2.71 -4.44
CA ILE A 42 -2.94 1.57 -3.92
C ILE A 42 -2.89 1.54 -2.39
N ARG A 43 -1.70 1.70 -1.79
CA ARG A 43 -1.51 1.74 -0.33
C ARG A 43 -2.34 2.86 0.29
N ASP A 44 -2.26 4.08 -0.24
CA ASP A 44 -2.96 5.26 0.27
C ASP A 44 -4.50 5.10 0.12
N THR A 45 -4.97 4.46 -0.97
CA THR A 45 -6.39 4.18 -1.21
C THR A 45 -6.95 3.13 -0.25
N LEU A 46 -6.20 2.06 0.03
CA LEU A 46 -6.63 0.99 0.93
C LEU A 46 -6.54 1.37 2.42
N ARG A 47 -5.70 2.34 2.75
CA ARG A 47 -5.43 2.77 4.13
C ARG A 47 -6.68 3.29 4.86
N SER A 48 -7.46 4.13 4.20
CA SER A 48 -8.70 4.72 4.76
C SER A 48 -9.95 3.95 4.37
N ASN A 49 -9.80 2.77 3.78
CA ASN A 49 -10.94 1.96 3.41
C ASN A 49 -11.47 1.24 4.65
N GLN A 50 -12.66 1.69 5.09
CA GLN A 50 -13.40 1.08 6.20
C GLN A 50 -14.06 -0.25 5.82
N LEU A 51 -14.16 -0.57 4.52
CA LEU A 51 -14.61 -1.88 4.08
C LEU A 51 -13.58 -2.89 4.55
N GLN A 52 -14.00 -3.76 5.47
CA GLN A 52 -13.22 -4.85 6.03
C GLN A 52 -12.38 -5.52 4.93
N ASN A 53 -11.07 -5.29 4.97
CA ASN A 53 -10.15 -6.24 4.38
C ASN A 53 -10.40 -7.57 5.12
N MET A 54 -10.41 -8.73 4.44
CA MET A 54 -10.67 -10.04 5.06
C MET A 54 -9.86 -10.33 6.34
N PHE A 55 -8.76 -9.60 6.53
CA PHE A 55 -7.82 -9.73 7.64
C PHE A 55 -7.91 -8.60 8.68
N MET A 56 -8.83 -7.64 8.54
CA MET A 56 -9.02 -6.48 9.44
C MET A 56 -7.70 -5.76 9.80
N THR A 57 -6.80 -5.58 8.83
CA THR A 57 -5.43 -5.08 9.08
C THR A 57 -5.38 -3.57 9.30
N THR A 58 -6.31 -2.80 8.71
CA THR A 58 -6.35 -1.33 8.77
C THR A 58 -7.40 -0.80 9.74
N TRP A 59 -8.55 -1.47 9.82
CA TRP A 59 -9.70 -1.09 10.63
C TRP A 59 -10.21 -2.30 11.41
N GLU A 60 -10.68 -2.06 12.63
CA GLU A 60 -11.32 -3.06 13.48
C GLU A 60 -12.75 -2.66 13.83
N ILE A 61 -13.58 -3.66 14.14
CA ILE A 61 -14.94 -3.43 14.62
C ILE A 61 -14.90 -3.43 16.14
N ALA A 62 -15.26 -2.30 16.74
CA ALA A 62 -15.43 -2.15 18.17
C ALA A 62 -16.92 -2.21 18.52
N PHE A 63 -17.24 -2.96 19.57
CA PHE A 63 -18.56 -3.00 20.18
C PHE A 63 -18.50 -2.22 21.49
N THR A 64 -19.29 -1.15 21.61
CA THR A 64 -19.36 -0.36 22.84
C THR A 64 -20.77 -0.38 23.41
N THR A 65 -20.89 -0.29 24.72
CA THR A 65 -22.18 -0.20 25.41
C THR A 65 -22.51 1.27 25.65
N ALA A 66 -23.65 1.72 25.11
CA ALA A 66 -24.21 3.03 25.41
C ALA A 66 -25.57 2.87 26.07
N ALA A 67 -25.60 3.08 27.39
CA ALA A 67 -26.75 3.07 28.32
C ALA A 67 -27.71 1.87 28.25
N GLU A 68 -28.25 1.52 27.08
CA GLU A 68 -29.19 0.41 26.85
C GLU A 68 -29.04 -0.26 25.45
N ASN A 69 -28.09 0.16 24.62
CA ASN A 69 -27.87 -0.41 23.27
C ASN A 69 -26.39 -0.73 22.98
N TYR A 70 -26.17 -1.67 22.06
CA TYR A 70 -24.86 -1.93 21.47
C TYR A 70 -24.59 -0.95 20.32
N ILE A 71 -23.50 -0.21 20.40
CA ILE A 71 -22.98 0.58 19.27
C ILE A 71 -21.91 -0.25 18.58
N VAL A 72 -22.08 -0.43 17.28
CA VAL A 72 -21.05 -1.00 16.41
C VAL A 72 -20.33 0.16 15.73
N ALA A 73 -19.03 0.29 15.99
CA ALA A 73 -18.18 1.29 15.36
C ALA A 73 -17.03 0.62 14.63
N THR A 74 -16.64 1.16 13.48
CA THR A 74 -15.38 0.84 12.84
C THR A 74 -14.35 1.86 13.27
N ILE A 75 -13.28 1.43 13.92
CA ILE A 75 -12.17 2.30 14.35
C ILE A 75 -10.88 1.88 13.63
N PRO A 76 -10.00 2.84 13.29
CA PRO A 76 -8.74 2.50 12.66
C PRO A 76 -7.85 1.79 13.67
N ARG A 77 -7.18 0.71 13.24
CA ARG A 77 -6.18 0.06 14.09
C ARG A 77 -5.06 1.02 14.39
N SER A 78 -4.55 0.93 15.60
CA SER A 78 -3.37 1.65 16.05
C SER A 78 -2.35 0.70 16.64
N TYR A 79 -1.08 1.10 16.54
CA TYR A 79 0.06 0.36 17.08
C TYR A 79 0.93 1.30 17.92
N ASN A 80 1.79 0.72 18.76
CA ASN A 80 2.71 1.46 19.64
C ASN A 80 2.01 2.50 20.53
N ASN A 81 1.04 2.08 21.34
CA ASN A 81 0.27 2.95 22.25
C ASN A 81 -0.34 4.16 21.53
N ASP A 82 -1.10 3.92 20.46
CA ASP A 82 -1.79 4.95 19.66
C ASP A 82 -0.92 5.98 18.93
N THR A 83 0.41 5.88 19.02
CA THR A 83 1.33 6.76 18.28
C THR A 83 1.35 6.47 16.77
N CYS A 84 0.86 5.29 16.36
CA CYS A 84 0.86 4.86 14.97
C CYS A 84 -0.53 4.40 14.53
N SER A 85 -1.32 5.28 13.92
CA SER A 85 -2.66 4.95 13.42
C SER A 85 -2.61 4.49 11.96
N CYS A 86 -3.31 3.40 11.65
CA CYS A 86 -3.49 2.93 10.29
C CYS A 86 -4.32 3.87 9.43
N ALA A 87 -5.02 4.87 9.97
CA ALA A 87 -5.68 5.90 9.16
C ALA A 87 -4.77 7.11 8.83
N ALA A 88 -3.71 7.37 9.61
CA ALA A 88 -2.97 8.62 9.55
C ALA A 88 -1.87 8.65 8.47
N LEU A 89 -2.02 9.45 7.40
CA LEU A 89 -1.03 9.59 6.30
C LEU A 89 0.43 9.80 6.76
N SER A 90 0.66 10.39 7.94
CA SER A 90 1.98 10.66 8.51
C SER A 90 2.75 9.43 9.00
N SER A 91 2.10 8.26 9.12
CA SER A 91 2.75 7.06 9.67
C SER A 91 2.75 5.89 8.66
N PRO A 92 3.51 5.98 7.55
CA PRO A 92 3.49 4.97 6.49
C PRO A 92 4.11 3.61 6.89
N SER A 93 4.84 3.55 8.00
CA SER A 93 5.57 2.39 8.50
C SER A 93 5.07 1.96 9.89
N CYS A 94 3.75 1.84 10.05
CA CYS A 94 3.18 1.27 11.27
C CYS A 94 3.27 -0.25 11.21
N TRP A 95 4.15 -0.81 12.03
CA TRP A 95 4.28 -2.24 12.25
C TRP A 95 4.45 -2.53 13.73
N ARG A 96 4.07 -3.74 14.13
CA ARG A 96 4.39 -4.33 15.43
C ARG A 96 4.86 -5.76 15.22
N PRO A 97 5.70 -6.30 16.11
CA PRO A 97 5.95 -7.73 16.13
C PRO A 97 4.65 -8.52 16.29
N LEU A 98 4.59 -9.70 15.67
CA LEU A 98 3.48 -10.60 15.87
C LEU A 98 3.66 -11.34 17.20
N ASP A 99 2.68 -11.17 18.09
CA ASP A 99 2.74 -11.66 19.45
C ASP A 99 1.57 -12.59 19.76
N PHE A 100 1.86 -13.71 20.42
CA PHE A 100 0.84 -14.51 21.10
C PHE A 100 0.74 -14.05 22.55
N VAL A 101 -0.42 -13.48 22.89
CA VAL A 101 -0.76 -13.18 24.28
C VAL A 101 -1.27 -14.46 24.93
N LEU A 102 -0.46 -15.01 25.81
CA LEU A 102 -0.81 -16.18 26.63
C LEU A 102 -1.13 -15.68 28.05
N ASN A 103 -1.87 -16.48 28.82
CA ASN A 103 -2.20 -16.14 30.22
C ASN A 103 -0.96 -15.87 31.09
N ASN A 104 0.22 -16.35 30.67
CA ASN A 104 1.44 -16.37 31.46
C ASN A 104 2.56 -15.50 30.85
N GLY A 105 2.27 -14.73 29.79
CA GLY A 105 3.26 -13.89 29.13
C GLY A 105 2.99 -13.67 27.65
N ILE A 106 3.91 -12.98 27.00
CA ILE A 106 3.86 -12.65 25.58
C ILE A 106 4.98 -13.41 24.86
N ILE A 107 4.63 -14.17 23.83
CA ILE A 107 5.62 -14.79 22.93
C ILE A 107 5.62 -14.02 21.62
N THR A 108 6.74 -13.38 21.30
CA THR A 108 6.95 -12.71 20.01
C THR A 108 7.53 -13.70 19.00
N ILE A 109 6.93 -13.77 17.81
CA ILE A 109 7.45 -14.59 16.71
C ILE A 109 8.56 -13.81 15.98
N PRO A 110 9.81 -14.29 15.99
CA PRO A 110 10.90 -13.59 15.32
C PRO A 110 10.68 -13.50 13.81
N GLY A 111 10.91 -12.32 13.24
CA GLY A 111 10.83 -12.08 11.79
C GLY A 111 9.42 -11.90 11.24
N PHE A 112 8.37 -12.07 12.06
CA PHE A 112 6.99 -11.79 11.66
C PHE A 112 6.52 -10.46 12.24
N VAL A 113 6.03 -9.59 11.38
CA VAL A 113 5.45 -8.30 11.78
C VAL A 113 4.03 -8.17 11.24
N GLY A 114 3.16 -7.57 12.05
CA GLY A 114 1.84 -7.13 11.61
C GLY A 114 1.88 -5.62 11.35
N GLY A 115 1.43 -5.19 10.17
CA GLY A 115 1.30 -3.79 9.83
C GLY A 115 -0.10 -3.46 9.33
N CYS A 116 -0.30 -2.19 8.96
CA CYS A 116 -1.58 -1.72 8.44
C CYS A 116 -1.95 -2.42 7.12
N LEU A 117 -0.95 -2.79 6.32
CA LEU A 117 -1.17 -3.50 5.07
C LEU A 117 -0.57 -4.91 5.13
N PRO A 118 -1.17 -5.91 4.45
CA PRO A 118 -0.60 -7.25 4.36
C PRO A 118 0.83 -7.28 3.81
N VAL A 119 1.17 -6.34 2.92
CA VAL A 119 2.52 -6.22 2.33
C VAL A 119 3.57 -5.72 3.32
N ASP A 120 3.16 -5.15 4.46
CA ASP A 120 4.10 -4.70 5.49
C ASP A 120 4.58 -5.86 6.38
N GLY A 121 3.95 -7.03 6.29
CA GLY A 121 4.31 -8.25 7.04
C GLY A 121 5.24 -9.22 6.30
N LEU A 122 5.86 -8.77 5.20
CA LEU A 122 6.81 -9.53 4.37
C LEU A 122 8.26 -9.15 4.68
#